data_AF-A0A259P049-F1
#
_entry.id   AF-A0A259P049-F1
#
_cell.length_a   1.000
_cell.length_b   1.000
_cell.length_c   1.000
_cell.angle_alpha   90.00
_cell.angle_beta   90.00
_cell.angle_gamma   90.00
#
_symmetry.space_group_name_H-M   'P 1'
#
loop_
_entity.id
_entity.type
_entity.pdbx_description
1 polymer ?
#
loop_
_entity_poly.entity_id
_entity_poly.type
_entity_poly.pdbx_seq_one_letter_code
_entity_poly.pdbx_strand_id
1 'polypeptide(L)'
;MSAVSVSWLRCYQQLQRLAQQLQLAQGSDQLHSCIRLASELNNELQQVFELQAGAAVAQLAILPADLALGPAQALKSWVLLALWSRLKHWPAARRDALAVSALMAACSEEKDKAPAALRLASKLKKLQVGGLTTNLLAGSFHQLQQRRPWQVHHDSPLLTLALQLGQQLQPQRQKALALDQVISQTLSQTTDEAVLAELNQLAQLAPHLYWCGRLAQDTVGRYWVICQLEVTDCLVLQYWPEQQRFATEAHKLAKQDLQLLAPSVMVPQHWLDRIQIPALSSRPLPTPKGLLEHSVLQKLDYQDLDAQVKLLEKQPLLAQYLLDNASTSNRKQTLVNRLRHALAMFGQDQLPLAVARAELLQYLQLQAYNQHNFLLALQDLLRHSMLLLGRYLSPALSPQQAGVIAACCSAPFWHHPSISAVPISRSTNQGWLLPELAQQYLLEPVRSQRLSAALLQHYQLPHWAEAVLCQYVSIDHRNFSLREQHGLWLRLCWQLSFSILRYPQAQASSSSLLQSLSPVLNLPQQSLELWQQQLIAAASPVCPLD
;
A
#
# COMPACT_ATOMS: atom_id res chain seq x y z
N MET A 1 -3.49 34.44 -19.20
CA MET A 1 -3.30 33.41 -18.17
C MET A 1 -3.61 32.07 -18.79
N SER A 2 -2.82 31.01 -18.56
CA SER A 2 -3.17 29.68 -19.07
C SER A 2 -4.35 29.08 -18.30
N ALA A 3 -4.96 28.02 -18.86
CA ALA A 3 -5.98 27.24 -18.18
C ALA A 3 -5.48 26.62 -16.86
N VAL A 4 -4.20 26.22 -16.78
CA VAL A 4 -3.63 25.58 -15.58
C VAL A 4 -3.47 26.57 -14.44
N SER A 5 -2.96 27.77 -14.71
CA SER A 5 -2.89 28.86 -13.73
C SER A 5 -4.27 29.22 -13.16
N VAL A 6 -5.31 29.24 -13.99
CA VAL A 6 -6.69 29.51 -13.55
C VAL A 6 -7.20 28.38 -12.65
N SER A 7 -6.95 27.12 -12.99
CA SER A 7 -7.32 25.97 -12.16
C SER A 7 -6.62 25.96 -10.80
N TRP A 8 -5.33 26.30 -10.74
CA TRP A 8 -4.60 26.45 -9.48
C TRP A 8 -5.17 27.56 -8.59
N LEU A 9 -5.48 28.72 -9.16
CA LEU A 9 -6.12 29.82 -8.42
C LEU A 9 -7.47 29.41 -7.84
N ARG A 10 -8.28 28.68 -8.61
CA ARG A 10 -9.54 28.11 -8.12
C ARG A 10 -9.32 27.12 -6.98
N CYS A 11 -8.33 26.24 -7.07
CA CYS A 11 -7.96 25.33 -5.99
C CYS A 11 -7.53 26.09 -4.72
N TYR A 12 -6.77 27.18 -4.84
CA TYR A 12 -6.37 28.02 -3.70
C TYR A 12 -7.57 28.69 -3.02
N GLN A 13 -8.51 29.21 -3.81
CA GLN A 13 -9.76 29.80 -3.28
C GLN A 13 -10.62 28.76 -2.57
N GLN A 14 -10.75 27.56 -3.14
CA GLN A 14 -11.49 26.46 -2.50
C GLN A 14 -10.81 25.96 -1.21
N LEU A 15 -9.48 25.90 -1.18
CA LEU A 15 -8.71 25.59 0.03
C LEU A 15 -8.96 26.60 1.15
N GLN A 16 -8.94 27.91 0.83
CA GLN A 16 -9.30 28.95 1.80
C GLN A 16 -10.73 28.80 2.29
N ARG A 17 -11.68 28.56 1.38
CA ARG A 17 -13.09 28.33 1.71
C ARG A 17 -13.26 27.12 2.64
N LEU A 18 -12.55 26.03 2.38
CA LEU A 18 -12.57 24.84 3.24
C LEU A 18 -12.07 25.16 4.65
N ALA A 19 -10.95 25.87 4.77
CA ALA A 19 -10.41 26.27 6.06
C ALA A 19 -11.40 27.16 6.86
N GLN A 20 -12.01 28.15 6.20
CA GLN A 20 -13.02 29.01 6.82
C GLN A 20 -14.26 28.22 7.26
N GLN A 21 -14.77 27.31 6.42
CA GLN A 21 -15.93 26.50 6.76
C GLN A 21 -15.65 25.54 7.92
N LEU A 22 -14.45 24.95 7.97
CA LEU A 22 -14.06 24.05 9.06
C LEU A 22 -14.00 24.74 10.42
N GLN A 23 -13.58 26.01 10.45
CA GLN A 23 -13.57 26.81 11.69
C GLN A 23 -14.99 27.06 12.21
N LEU A 24 -15.92 27.34 11.28
CA LEU A 24 -17.30 27.68 11.61
C LEU A 24 -18.20 26.45 11.82
N ALA A 25 -17.77 25.27 11.36
CA ALA A 25 -18.58 24.05 11.41
C ALA A 25 -18.77 23.56 12.84
N GLN A 26 -19.99 23.59 13.37
CA GLN A 26 -20.37 23.06 14.67
C GLN A 26 -21.30 21.84 14.58
N GLY A 27 -22.16 21.77 13.55
CA GLY A 27 -23.14 20.71 13.35
C GLY A 27 -22.75 19.61 12.34
N SER A 28 -23.56 18.55 12.27
CA SER A 28 -23.38 17.43 11.33
C SER A 28 -23.38 17.86 9.87
N ASP A 29 -24.32 18.73 9.49
CA ASP A 29 -24.54 19.10 8.08
C ASP A 29 -23.41 19.98 7.54
N GLN A 30 -22.89 20.87 8.39
CA GLN A 30 -21.74 21.71 8.08
C GLN A 30 -20.48 20.86 7.88
N LEU A 31 -20.27 19.84 8.73
CA LEU A 31 -19.14 18.92 8.59
C LEU A 31 -19.28 18.02 7.35
N HIS A 32 -20.48 17.54 7.03
CA HIS A 32 -20.74 16.85 5.76
C HIS A 32 -20.42 17.73 4.56
N SER A 33 -20.81 19.01 4.61
CA SER A 33 -20.47 19.98 3.56
C SER A 33 -18.97 20.20 3.44
N CYS A 34 -18.22 20.24 4.55
CA CYS A 34 -16.76 20.34 4.52
C CYS A 34 -16.12 19.10 3.87
N ILE A 35 -16.57 17.90 4.20
CA ILE A 35 -16.08 16.66 3.60
C ILE A 35 -16.38 16.62 2.10
N ARG A 36 -17.58 17.03 1.69
CA ARG A 36 -17.94 17.13 0.27
C ARG A 36 -17.05 18.13 -0.46
N LEU A 37 -16.85 19.31 0.10
CA LEU A 37 -15.96 20.33 -0.47
C LEU A 37 -14.52 19.84 -0.57
N ALA A 38 -14.02 19.13 0.44
CA ALA A 38 -12.68 18.53 0.41
C ALA A 38 -12.56 17.44 -0.67
N SER A 39 -13.62 16.67 -0.92
CA SER A 39 -13.67 15.67 -1.99
C SER A 39 -13.68 16.31 -3.38
N GLU A 40 -14.50 17.35 -3.58
CA GLU A 40 -14.54 18.15 -4.82
C GLU A 40 -13.18 18.78 -5.12
N LEU A 41 -12.58 19.40 -4.11
CA LEU A 41 -11.23 19.98 -4.18
C LEU A 41 -10.17 18.91 -4.51
N ASN A 42 -10.23 17.73 -3.89
CA ASN A 42 -9.31 16.64 -4.21
C ASN A 42 -9.43 16.25 -5.70
N ASN A 43 -10.65 16.15 -6.24
CA ASN A 43 -10.84 15.82 -7.65
C ASN A 43 -10.26 16.90 -8.57
N GLU A 44 -10.48 18.19 -8.27
CA GLU A 44 -9.89 19.30 -9.04
C GLU A 44 -8.36 19.27 -8.96
N LEU A 45 -7.79 19.08 -7.77
CA LEU A 45 -6.33 18.98 -7.59
C LEU A 45 -5.73 17.77 -8.32
N GLN A 46 -6.40 16.61 -8.33
CA GLN A 46 -5.95 15.43 -9.08
C GLN A 46 -5.94 15.71 -10.59
N GLN A 47 -6.99 16.34 -11.14
CA GLN A 47 -7.04 16.73 -12.56
C GLN A 47 -5.88 17.67 -12.92
N VAL A 48 -5.63 18.67 -12.07
CA VAL A 48 -4.52 19.61 -12.28
C VAL A 48 -3.16 18.92 -12.17
N PHE A 49 -3.01 17.97 -11.25
CA PHE A 49 -1.79 17.18 -11.11
C PHE A 49 -1.53 16.25 -12.30
N GLU A 50 -2.58 15.65 -12.87
CA GLU A 50 -2.47 14.85 -14.09
C GLU A 50 -2.06 15.68 -15.30
N LEU A 51 -2.56 16.92 -15.40
CA LEU A 51 -2.20 17.86 -16.46
C LEU A 51 -0.78 18.45 -16.29
N GLN A 52 -0.39 18.80 -15.07
CA GLN A 52 0.89 19.45 -14.79
C GLN A 52 1.45 19.10 -13.40
N ALA A 53 2.03 17.90 -13.29
CA ALA A 53 2.64 17.42 -12.05
C ALA A 53 3.76 18.33 -11.52
N GLY A 54 4.49 19.03 -12.39
CA GLY A 54 5.56 19.96 -12.02
C GLY A 54 5.06 21.14 -11.18
N ALA A 55 3.89 21.69 -11.52
CA ALA A 55 3.29 22.79 -10.77
C ALA A 55 2.86 22.37 -9.36
N ALA A 56 2.42 21.11 -9.18
CA ALA A 56 2.11 20.56 -7.87
C ALA A 56 3.37 20.34 -7.02
N VAL A 57 4.42 19.75 -7.61
CA VAL A 57 5.71 19.57 -6.92
C VAL A 57 6.29 20.89 -6.47
N ALA A 58 6.17 21.94 -7.29
CA ALA A 58 6.62 23.29 -6.93
C ALA A 58 5.95 23.84 -5.65
N GLN A 59 4.74 23.41 -5.31
CA GLN A 59 4.05 23.82 -4.07
C GLN A 59 4.77 23.32 -2.81
N LEU A 60 5.64 22.30 -2.91
CA LEU A 60 6.48 21.88 -1.78
C LEU A 60 7.54 22.92 -1.45
N ALA A 61 8.06 23.62 -2.48
CA ALA A 61 9.12 24.62 -2.37
C ALA A 61 8.60 26.07 -2.27
N ILE A 62 7.42 26.37 -2.81
CA ILE A 62 6.87 27.73 -2.87
C ILE A 62 5.53 27.80 -2.13
N LEU A 63 5.33 28.88 -1.38
CA LEU A 63 4.01 29.24 -0.87
C LEU A 63 3.39 30.35 -1.73
N PRO A 64 2.17 30.16 -2.24
CA PRO A 64 1.39 31.25 -2.82
C PRO A 64 1.15 32.32 -1.75
N ALA A 65 1.48 33.57 -2.03
CA ALA A 65 1.41 34.69 -1.08
C ALA A 65 0.00 34.87 -0.46
N ASP A 66 -1.04 34.55 -1.22
CA ASP A 66 -2.42 34.73 -0.79
C ASP A 66 -2.94 33.58 0.09
N LEU A 67 -2.21 32.47 0.24
CA LEU A 67 -2.66 31.33 1.03
C LEU A 67 -2.28 31.48 2.50
N ALA A 68 -3.27 31.35 3.38
CA ALA A 68 -3.05 31.22 4.81
C ALA A 68 -2.26 29.93 5.15
N LEU A 69 -1.64 29.90 6.32
CA LEU A 69 -0.73 28.83 6.74
C LEU A 69 -1.39 27.44 6.77
N GLY A 70 -2.62 27.32 7.28
CA GLY A 70 -3.37 26.05 7.28
C GLY A 70 -3.62 25.50 5.87
N PRO A 71 -4.26 26.27 4.97
CA PRO A 71 -4.39 25.93 3.56
C PRO A 71 -3.08 25.57 2.85
N ALA A 72 -1.99 26.29 3.11
CA ALA A 72 -0.68 25.99 2.53
C ALA A 72 -0.14 24.63 3.02
N GLN A 73 -0.30 24.30 4.31
CA GLN A 73 0.06 22.99 4.86
C GLN A 73 -0.78 21.87 4.26
N ALA A 74 -2.08 22.11 4.06
CA ALA A 74 -2.99 21.16 3.44
C ALA A 74 -2.55 20.83 2.02
N LEU A 75 -2.19 21.85 1.25
CA LEU A 75 -1.68 21.65 -0.10
C LEU A 75 -0.38 20.84 -0.11
N LYS A 76 0.59 21.15 0.76
CA LYS A 76 1.85 20.38 0.83
C LYS A 76 1.63 18.93 1.22
N SER A 77 0.80 18.68 2.24
CA SER A 77 0.45 17.33 2.68
C SER A 77 -0.25 16.55 1.56
N TRP A 78 -1.14 17.22 0.82
CA TRP A 78 -1.82 16.66 -0.34
C TRP A 78 -0.85 16.30 -1.47
N VAL A 79 0.10 17.18 -1.82
CA VAL A 79 1.10 16.91 -2.87
C VAL A 79 1.95 15.70 -2.51
N LEU A 80 2.40 15.59 -1.25
CA LEU A 80 3.16 14.42 -0.79
C LEU A 80 2.35 13.11 -0.96
N LEU A 81 1.07 13.12 -0.57
CA LEU A 81 0.17 11.97 -0.76
C LEU A 81 -0.10 11.66 -2.23
N ALA A 82 -0.22 12.68 -3.09
CA ALA A 82 -0.35 12.48 -4.54
C ALA A 82 0.90 11.82 -5.12
N LEU A 83 2.11 12.23 -4.70
CA LEU A 83 3.37 11.62 -5.10
C LEU A 83 3.47 10.17 -4.64
N TRP A 84 3.20 9.88 -3.36
CA TRP A 84 3.18 8.49 -2.86
C TRP A 84 2.14 7.64 -3.59
N SER A 85 0.94 8.18 -3.82
CA SER A 85 -0.12 7.46 -4.54
C SER A 85 0.31 7.07 -5.95
N ARG A 86 1.13 7.91 -6.60
CA ARG A 86 1.64 7.65 -7.94
C ARG A 86 2.82 6.69 -7.93
N LEU A 87 3.71 6.77 -6.93
CA LEU A 87 4.83 5.85 -6.74
C LEU A 87 4.38 4.42 -6.42
N LYS A 88 3.34 4.29 -5.59
CA LYS A 88 2.81 3.00 -5.11
C LYS A 88 1.60 2.50 -5.87
N HIS A 89 1.11 3.28 -6.84
CA HIS A 89 -0.11 2.98 -7.58
C HIS A 89 -1.29 2.68 -6.66
N TRP A 90 -1.64 3.62 -5.79
CA TRP A 90 -2.78 3.40 -4.90
C TRP A 90 -4.09 3.32 -5.69
N PRO A 91 -5.01 2.42 -5.30
CA PRO A 91 -6.39 2.50 -5.76
C PRO A 91 -6.99 3.89 -5.48
N ALA A 92 -7.81 4.40 -6.41
CA ALA A 92 -8.42 5.73 -6.30
C ALA A 92 -9.12 5.93 -4.94
N ALA A 93 -9.87 4.93 -4.47
CA ALA A 93 -10.55 4.98 -3.17
C ALA A 93 -9.60 5.24 -1.99
N ARG A 94 -8.41 4.60 -1.97
CA ARG A 94 -7.40 4.81 -0.93
C ARG A 94 -6.79 6.20 -1.03
N ARG A 95 -6.38 6.59 -2.25
CA ARG A 95 -5.80 7.92 -2.54
C ARG A 95 -6.75 9.03 -2.08
N ASP A 96 -8.01 8.95 -2.48
CA ASP A 96 -9.00 9.99 -2.22
C ASP A 96 -9.34 10.07 -0.73
N ALA A 97 -9.47 8.93 -0.04
CA ALA A 97 -9.70 8.92 1.40
C ALA A 97 -8.55 9.57 2.20
N LEU A 98 -7.30 9.25 1.86
CA LEU A 98 -6.11 9.83 2.47
C LEU A 98 -6.01 11.33 2.17
N ALA A 99 -6.20 11.72 0.91
CA ALA A 99 -6.11 13.10 0.47
C ALA A 99 -7.19 13.99 1.13
N VAL A 100 -8.44 13.53 1.17
CA VAL A 100 -9.54 14.24 1.85
C VAL A 100 -9.26 14.37 3.34
N SER A 101 -8.76 13.30 3.99
CA SER A 101 -8.39 13.35 5.41
C SER A 101 -7.27 14.35 5.69
N ALA A 102 -6.25 14.40 4.82
CA ALA A 102 -5.16 15.36 4.94
C ALA A 102 -5.62 16.81 4.75
N LEU A 103 -6.45 17.07 3.73
CA LEU A 103 -7.02 18.41 3.50
C LEU A 103 -7.81 18.89 4.72
N MET A 104 -8.66 18.01 5.27
CA MET A 104 -9.47 18.32 6.45
C MET A 104 -8.60 18.58 7.71
N ALA A 105 -7.60 17.74 7.98
CA ALA A 105 -6.74 17.89 9.15
C ALA A 105 -5.82 19.11 9.07
N ALA A 106 -5.16 19.32 7.93
CA ALA A 106 -4.14 20.35 7.78
C ALA A 106 -4.75 21.76 7.71
N CYS A 107 -5.96 21.91 7.16
CA CYS A 107 -6.69 23.17 7.13
C CYS A 107 -7.17 23.65 8.52
N SER A 108 -7.09 22.81 9.56
CA SER A 108 -7.39 23.23 10.94
C SER A 108 -6.35 24.25 11.45
N GLU A 109 -6.80 25.34 12.07
CA GLU A 109 -5.94 26.48 12.49
C GLU A 109 -5.00 26.22 13.66
N GLU A 110 -5.04 25.04 14.29
CA GLU A 110 -4.17 24.78 15.44
C GLU A 110 -2.70 24.73 15.00
N LYS A 111 -1.83 25.36 15.82
CA LYS A 111 -0.38 25.41 15.61
C LYS A 111 0.22 24.00 15.56
N ASP A 112 -0.28 23.11 16.41
CA ASP A 112 0.12 21.71 16.45
C ASP A 112 -0.93 20.86 15.73
N LYS A 113 -0.50 20.05 14.76
CA LYS A 113 -1.42 19.26 13.94
C LYS A 113 -1.89 17.97 14.60
N ALA A 114 -1.11 17.46 15.54
CA ALA A 114 -1.50 16.33 16.37
C ALA A 114 -2.83 16.58 17.12
N PRO A 115 -2.97 17.64 17.95
CA PRO A 115 -4.23 17.90 18.63
C PRO A 115 -5.35 18.27 17.65
N ALA A 116 -5.06 19.00 16.57
CA ALA A 116 -6.05 19.40 15.58
C ALA A 116 -6.74 18.21 14.89
N ALA A 117 -5.94 17.25 14.39
CA ALA A 117 -6.45 16.06 13.71
C ALA A 117 -7.27 15.18 14.67
N LEU A 118 -6.83 15.03 15.92
CA LEU A 118 -7.52 14.23 16.93
C LEU A 118 -8.81 14.88 17.41
N ARG A 119 -8.83 16.20 17.59
CA ARG A 119 -10.05 16.95 17.93
C ARG A 119 -11.07 16.84 16.80
N LEU A 120 -10.65 17.02 15.55
CA LEU A 120 -11.53 16.84 14.40
C LEU A 120 -12.08 15.42 14.33
N ALA A 121 -11.24 14.39 14.53
CA ALA A 121 -11.67 13.01 14.60
C ALA A 121 -12.71 12.79 15.71
N SER A 122 -12.48 13.36 16.90
CA SER A 122 -13.42 13.27 18.02
C SER A 122 -14.76 13.92 17.70
N LYS A 123 -14.74 15.08 17.01
CA LYS A 123 -15.95 15.81 16.60
C LYS A 123 -16.75 15.02 15.57
N LEU A 124 -16.09 14.52 14.53
CA LEU A 124 -16.69 13.67 13.52
C LEU A 124 -17.27 12.38 14.11
N LYS A 125 -16.55 11.73 15.04
CA LYS A 125 -17.01 10.52 15.73
C LYS A 125 -18.26 10.79 16.59
N LYS A 126 -18.26 11.88 17.37
CA LYS A 126 -19.42 12.26 18.21
C LYS A 126 -20.68 12.49 17.37
N LEU A 127 -20.51 13.09 16.19
CA LEU A 127 -21.62 13.41 15.28
C LEU A 127 -21.90 12.28 14.27
N GLN A 128 -21.19 11.15 14.35
CA GLN A 128 -21.28 10.01 13.44
C GLN A 128 -21.14 10.37 11.95
N VAL A 129 -20.29 11.36 11.66
CA VAL A 129 -20.01 11.86 10.30
C VAL A 129 -18.66 11.33 9.82
N GLY A 130 -18.47 11.20 8.51
CA GLY A 130 -17.14 11.10 7.89
C GLY A 130 -16.55 9.70 7.73
N GLY A 131 -17.19 8.64 8.22
CA GLY A 131 -16.84 7.25 7.89
C GLY A 131 -15.33 6.93 7.98
N LEU A 132 -14.72 6.62 6.84
CA LEU A 132 -13.29 6.31 6.73
C LEU A 132 -12.37 7.47 7.13
N THR A 133 -12.73 8.71 6.78
CA THR A 133 -12.00 9.93 7.17
C THR A 133 -11.88 10.03 8.69
N THR A 134 -12.95 9.71 9.41
CA THR A 134 -12.96 9.70 10.88
C THR A 134 -12.02 8.67 11.46
N ASN A 135 -11.97 7.47 10.88
CA ASN A 135 -11.06 6.40 11.30
C ASN A 135 -9.59 6.75 11.03
N LEU A 136 -9.30 7.31 9.85
CA LEU A 136 -7.97 7.76 9.46
C LEU A 136 -7.44 8.84 10.41
N LEU A 137 -8.27 9.85 10.69
CA LEU A 137 -7.91 10.93 11.61
C LEU A 137 -7.78 10.44 13.05
N ALA A 138 -8.68 9.58 13.52
CA ALA A 138 -8.63 9.04 14.88
C ALA A 138 -7.37 8.18 15.10
N GLY A 139 -6.85 7.56 14.04
CA GLY A 139 -5.62 6.79 14.09
C GLY A 139 -4.34 7.60 13.87
N SER A 140 -4.44 8.86 13.43
CA SER A 140 -3.26 9.70 13.18
C SER A 140 -2.52 10.00 14.48
N PHE A 141 -1.21 10.25 14.41
CA PHE A 141 -0.37 10.49 15.58
C PHE A 141 -0.47 9.38 16.64
N HIS A 142 -0.61 8.13 16.20
CA HIS A 142 -0.79 6.96 17.06
C HIS A 142 0.26 6.84 18.19
N GLN A 143 1.52 7.19 17.92
CA GLN A 143 2.59 7.21 18.91
C GLN A 143 2.28 8.16 20.09
N LEU A 144 1.73 9.36 19.82
CA LEU A 144 1.31 10.30 20.87
C LEU A 144 0.11 9.77 21.67
N GLN A 145 -0.72 8.94 21.04
CA GLN A 145 -1.83 8.26 21.70
C GLN A 145 -1.40 6.99 22.44
N GLN A 146 -0.09 6.66 22.45
CA GLN A 146 0.45 5.39 22.95
C GLN A 146 -0.23 4.16 22.33
N ARG A 147 -0.73 4.31 21.10
CA ARG A 147 -1.32 3.22 20.33
C ARG A 147 -0.25 2.59 19.47
N ARG A 148 -0.22 1.27 19.44
CA ARG A 148 0.66 0.50 18.56
C ARG A 148 0.16 0.62 17.10
N PRO A 149 1.02 0.49 16.07
CA PRO A 149 0.63 0.68 14.66
C PRO A 149 -0.56 -0.18 14.21
N TRP A 150 -0.67 -1.41 14.74
CA TRP A 150 -1.81 -2.28 14.45
C TRP A 150 -3.12 -1.77 15.06
N GLN A 151 -3.07 -0.91 16.08
CA GLN A 151 -4.26 -0.38 16.77
C GLN A 151 -4.97 0.77 16.08
N VAL A 152 -4.40 1.24 14.98
CA VAL A 152 -4.93 2.34 14.21
C VAL A 152 -5.18 1.89 12.78
N HIS A 153 -5.92 2.70 12.02
CA HIS A 153 -6.05 2.45 10.60
C HIS A 153 -4.65 2.45 9.96
N HIS A 154 -4.35 1.46 9.12
CA HIS A 154 -3.01 1.22 8.60
C HIS A 154 -2.45 2.41 7.79
N ASP A 155 -3.31 3.24 7.21
CA ASP A 155 -2.94 4.45 6.47
C ASP A 155 -2.77 5.67 7.39
N SER A 156 -3.15 5.58 8.67
CA SER A 156 -3.01 6.69 9.62
C SER A 156 -1.56 7.07 9.92
N PRO A 157 -0.58 6.15 10.06
CA PRO A 157 0.83 6.52 10.15
C PRO A 157 1.32 7.30 8.94
N LEU A 158 0.90 6.92 7.73
CA LEU A 158 1.26 7.64 6.51
C LEU A 158 0.61 9.03 6.43
N LEU A 159 -0.66 9.14 6.84
CA LEU A 159 -1.31 10.43 7.02
C LEU A 159 -0.57 11.30 8.03
N THR A 160 -0.09 10.72 9.13
CA THR A 160 0.72 11.41 10.14
C THR A 160 2.00 11.95 9.55
N LEU A 161 2.73 11.11 8.81
CA LEU A 161 3.97 11.49 8.14
C LEU A 161 3.72 12.62 7.13
N ALA A 162 2.68 12.52 6.31
CA ALA A 162 2.31 13.56 5.33
C ALA A 162 2.02 14.90 6.02
N LEU A 163 1.26 14.89 7.13
CA LEU A 163 0.94 16.09 7.90
C LEU A 163 2.18 16.70 8.58
N GLN A 164 3.07 15.86 9.14
CA GLN A 164 4.31 16.31 9.79
C GLN A 164 5.26 16.94 8.77
N LEU A 165 5.49 16.28 7.63
CA LEU A 165 6.32 16.82 6.55
C LEU A 165 5.70 18.12 5.99
N GLY A 166 4.39 18.14 5.74
CA GLY A 166 3.68 19.34 5.29
C GLY A 166 3.78 20.53 6.25
N GLN A 167 3.85 20.25 7.56
CA GLN A 167 4.09 21.24 8.62
C GLN A 167 5.55 21.74 8.64
N GLN A 168 6.53 20.83 8.52
CA GLN A 168 7.96 21.15 8.52
C GLN A 168 8.40 21.93 7.28
N LEU A 169 7.75 21.70 6.14
CA LEU A 169 7.99 22.43 4.89
C LEU A 169 7.46 23.86 4.91
N GLN A 170 6.84 24.34 6.00
CA GLN A 170 6.38 25.71 6.07
C GLN A 170 7.55 26.68 6.28
N PRO A 171 7.56 27.82 5.58
CA PRO A 171 8.49 28.89 5.90
C PRO A 171 8.10 29.49 7.24
N GLN A 172 8.77 29.08 8.31
CA GLN A 172 8.79 29.87 9.54
C GLN A 172 9.58 31.15 9.26
N ARG A 173 9.18 32.28 9.88
CA ARG A 173 9.76 33.62 9.67
C ARG A 173 11.30 33.72 9.80
N GLN A 174 12.00 32.67 10.25
CA GLN A 174 13.45 32.70 10.47
C GLN A 174 14.25 31.56 9.80
N LYS A 175 13.68 30.37 9.53
CA LYS A 175 14.35 29.28 8.79
C LYS A 175 13.34 28.37 8.09
N ALA A 176 13.17 28.54 6.78
CA ALA A 176 12.38 27.62 5.97
C ALA A 176 13.25 26.42 5.57
N LEU A 177 12.80 25.20 5.88
CA LEU A 177 13.50 23.98 5.49
C LEU A 177 12.97 23.46 4.16
N ALA A 178 13.88 23.14 3.25
CA ALA A 178 13.54 22.49 1.99
C ALA A 178 13.32 20.97 2.19
N LEU A 179 12.65 20.32 1.24
CA LEU A 179 12.26 18.92 1.34
C LEU A 179 13.47 17.98 1.53
N ASP A 180 14.58 18.23 0.85
CA ASP A 180 15.83 17.49 1.00
C ASP A 180 16.36 17.55 2.44
N GLN A 181 16.31 18.74 3.05
CA GLN A 181 16.75 18.96 4.43
C GLN A 181 15.82 18.27 5.42
N VAL A 182 14.51 18.39 5.23
CA VAL A 182 13.50 17.75 6.08
C VAL A 182 13.62 16.24 6.02
N ILE A 183 13.76 15.65 4.81
CA ILE A 183 13.92 14.20 4.66
C ILE A 183 15.22 13.74 5.32
N SER A 184 16.34 14.42 5.07
CA SER A 184 17.65 14.05 5.65
C SER A 184 17.64 14.11 7.17
N GLN A 185 17.05 15.17 7.75
CA GLN A 185 16.89 15.30 9.19
C GLN A 185 15.99 14.18 9.75
N THR A 186 14.84 13.92 9.12
CA THR A 186 13.92 12.88 9.56
C THR A 186 14.56 11.48 9.50
N LEU A 187 15.27 11.18 8.42
CA LEU A 187 16.01 9.91 8.25
C LEU A 187 17.06 9.71 9.34
N SER A 188 17.73 10.78 9.78
CA SER A 188 18.75 10.70 10.85
C SER A 188 18.16 10.54 12.26
N GLN A 189 16.88 10.87 12.45
CA GLN A 189 16.24 10.93 13.78
C GLN A 189 15.28 9.78 14.06
N THR A 190 14.71 9.16 13.03
CA THR A 190 13.72 8.09 13.21
C THR A 190 14.35 6.70 13.19
N THR A 191 13.90 5.82 14.09
CA THR A 191 14.21 4.38 14.07
C THR A 191 13.06 3.54 13.55
N ASP A 192 11.95 4.17 13.14
CA ASP A 192 10.76 3.48 12.64
C ASP A 192 11.00 3.02 11.19
N GLU A 193 11.11 1.71 10.98
CA GLU A 193 11.35 1.10 9.67
C GLU A 193 10.27 1.43 8.63
N ALA A 194 9.02 1.61 9.07
CA ALA A 194 7.93 1.97 8.16
C ALA A 194 8.12 3.39 7.63
N VAL A 195 8.42 4.34 8.53
CA VAL A 195 8.78 5.73 8.13
C VAL A 195 10.04 5.72 7.26
N LEU A 196 11.01 4.88 7.63
CA LEU A 196 12.15 4.39 6.85
C LEU A 196 11.82 4.24 5.35
N ALA A 197 10.99 3.25 5.10
CA ALA A 197 10.57 2.83 3.78
C ALA A 197 9.84 3.95 3.02
N GLU A 198 8.93 4.67 3.66
CA GLU A 198 8.17 5.76 3.02
C GLU A 198 9.06 6.92 2.57
N LEU A 199 10.03 7.31 3.41
CA LEU A 199 10.97 8.40 3.10
C LEU A 199 11.95 7.99 2.00
N ASN A 200 12.48 6.77 2.06
CA ASN A 200 13.35 6.25 1.02
C ASN A 200 12.66 6.20 -0.35
N GLN A 201 11.35 5.90 -0.38
CA GLN A 201 10.58 5.94 -1.63
C GLN A 201 10.38 7.35 -2.17
N LEU A 202 10.11 8.36 -1.33
CA LEU A 202 10.12 9.75 -1.79
C LEU A 202 11.50 10.16 -2.31
N ALA A 203 12.57 9.71 -1.66
CA ALA A 203 13.93 9.99 -2.09
C ALA A 203 14.31 9.36 -3.44
N GLN A 204 13.62 8.30 -3.90
CA GLN A 204 13.84 7.75 -5.25
C GLN A 204 13.49 8.72 -6.38
N LEU A 205 12.68 9.75 -6.12
CA LEU A 205 12.40 10.83 -7.06
C LEU A 205 13.50 11.94 -7.07
N ALA A 206 14.62 11.66 -6.37
CA ALA A 206 15.63 12.56 -5.82
C ALA A 206 15.73 13.95 -6.46
N PRO A 207 16.24 14.15 -7.68
CA PRO A 207 16.68 15.49 -8.04
C PRO A 207 15.51 16.38 -8.49
N HIS A 208 14.42 15.83 -9.06
CA HIS A 208 13.29 16.65 -9.52
C HIS A 208 12.45 17.22 -8.36
N LEU A 209 12.21 16.44 -7.31
CA LEU A 209 11.46 16.92 -6.14
C LEU A 209 12.21 18.01 -5.38
N TYR A 210 13.54 17.96 -5.38
CA TYR A 210 14.37 18.89 -4.62
C TYR A 210 14.71 20.16 -5.41
N TRP A 211 14.64 20.14 -6.74
CA TRP A 211 15.06 21.28 -7.57
C TRP A 211 13.88 22.01 -8.22
N CYS A 212 12.91 21.30 -8.80
CA CYS A 212 11.85 21.94 -9.58
C CYS A 212 10.98 22.85 -8.70
N GLY A 213 10.79 24.09 -9.15
CA GLY A 213 10.09 25.13 -8.40
C GLY A 213 10.87 25.73 -7.24
N ARG A 214 12.16 25.40 -7.04
CA ARG A 214 13.00 26.15 -6.08
C ARG A 214 13.57 27.43 -6.69
N LEU A 215 13.74 28.41 -5.82
CA LEU A 215 14.60 29.55 -6.09
C LEU A 215 16.06 29.14 -5.96
N ALA A 216 16.90 29.68 -6.83
CA ALA A 216 18.34 29.54 -6.81
C ALA A 216 19.00 30.90 -7.07
N GLN A 217 20.23 31.06 -6.60
CA GLN A 217 21.05 32.22 -6.89
C GLN A 217 22.27 31.79 -7.70
N ASP A 218 22.63 32.55 -8.74
CA ASP A 218 23.87 32.31 -9.46
C ASP A 218 25.08 32.95 -8.75
N THR A 219 26.28 32.68 -9.25
CA THR A 219 27.55 33.23 -8.75
C THR A 219 27.63 34.77 -8.81
N VAL A 220 26.79 35.41 -9.61
CA VAL A 220 26.73 36.87 -9.80
C VAL A 220 25.63 37.49 -8.92
N GLY A 221 24.87 36.68 -8.19
CA GLY A 221 23.84 37.11 -7.26
C GLY A 221 22.44 37.24 -7.86
N ARG A 222 22.20 36.82 -9.11
CA ARG A 222 20.87 36.87 -9.74
C ARG A 222 20.00 35.73 -9.25
N TYR A 223 18.70 35.99 -9.13
CA TYR A 223 17.71 35.00 -8.69
C TYR A 223 17.07 34.30 -9.87
N TRP A 224 16.91 32.99 -9.74
CA TRP A 224 16.43 32.07 -10.76
C TRP A 224 15.40 31.12 -10.16
N VAL A 225 14.40 30.74 -10.96
CA VAL A 225 13.42 29.70 -10.60
C VAL A 225 13.68 28.51 -11.50
N ILE A 226 13.88 27.34 -10.91
CA ILE A 226 14.18 26.13 -11.68
C ILE A 226 12.88 25.55 -12.24
N CYS A 227 12.74 25.59 -13.56
CA CYS A 227 11.57 25.13 -14.28
C CYS A 227 11.67 23.65 -14.66
N GLN A 228 12.84 23.21 -15.10
CA GLN A 228 13.09 21.84 -15.53
C GLN A 228 14.53 21.45 -15.20
N LEU A 229 14.72 20.17 -14.91
CA LEU A 229 16.01 19.60 -14.56
C LEU A 229 16.47 18.65 -15.67
N GLU A 230 17.71 18.81 -16.12
CA GLU A 230 18.39 17.88 -17.02
C GLU A 230 19.52 17.15 -16.28
N VAL A 231 20.40 16.41 -16.96
CA VAL A 231 21.46 15.63 -16.30
C VAL A 231 22.49 16.56 -15.63
N THR A 232 23.08 17.48 -16.38
CA THR A 232 24.09 18.44 -15.92
C THR A 232 23.54 19.85 -15.71
N ASP A 233 22.45 20.17 -16.41
CA ASP A 233 21.93 21.53 -16.54
C ASP A 233 20.52 21.65 -15.95
N CYS A 234 20.08 22.89 -15.81
CA CYS A 234 18.72 23.28 -15.45
C CYS A 234 18.19 24.29 -16.46
N LEU A 235 16.91 24.18 -16.79
CA LEU A 235 16.17 25.27 -17.40
C LEU A 235 15.62 26.16 -16.28
N VAL A 236 16.00 27.43 -16.31
CA VAL A 236 15.65 28.40 -15.27
C VAL A 236 14.94 29.62 -15.83
N LEU A 237 14.16 30.30 -14.99
CA LEU A 237 13.52 31.57 -15.30
C LEU A 237 14.03 32.65 -14.35
N GLN A 238 14.51 33.78 -14.88
CA GLN A 238 14.99 34.85 -14.02
C GLN A 238 13.83 35.41 -13.18
N TYR A 239 14.10 35.66 -11.90
CA TYR A 239 13.18 36.27 -10.97
C TYR A 239 13.79 37.56 -10.41
N TRP A 240 13.00 38.62 -10.33
CA TRP A 240 13.38 39.88 -9.69
C TRP A 240 12.58 40.06 -8.41
N PRO A 241 13.14 39.74 -7.22
CA PRO A 241 12.42 39.79 -5.95
C PRO A 241 11.82 41.18 -5.64
N GLU A 242 12.56 42.24 -5.94
CA GLU A 242 12.14 43.63 -5.70
C GLU A 242 10.89 44.02 -6.50
N GLN A 243 10.76 43.49 -7.71
CA GLN A 243 9.64 43.78 -8.61
C GLN A 243 8.55 42.69 -8.56
N GLN A 244 8.82 41.57 -7.88
CA GLN A 244 8.00 40.36 -7.89
C GLN A 244 7.62 39.91 -9.32
N ARG A 245 8.58 39.97 -10.24
CA ARG A 245 8.39 39.67 -11.67
C ARG A 245 9.34 38.60 -12.15
N PHE A 246 8.90 37.89 -13.19
CA PHE A 246 9.69 36.87 -13.86
C PHE A 246 10.01 37.30 -15.28
N ALA A 247 11.16 36.87 -15.78
CA ALA A 247 11.48 36.97 -17.20
C ALA A 247 10.50 36.16 -18.06
N THR A 248 10.36 36.55 -19.32
CA THR A 248 9.54 35.84 -20.30
C THR A 248 10.28 34.68 -20.95
N GLU A 249 11.61 34.69 -20.95
CA GLU A 249 12.45 33.68 -21.59
C GLU A 249 13.15 32.82 -20.55
N ALA A 250 13.23 31.51 -20.83
CA ALA A 250 13.95 30.57 -20.01
C ALA A 250 15.42 30.48 -20.46
N HIS A 251 16.32 30.21 -19.53
CA HIS A 251 17.75 30.12 -19.77
C HIS A 251 18.28 28.77 -19.29
N LYS A 252 19.33 28.28 -19.95
CA LYS A 252 20.00 27.05 -19.56
C LYS A 252 21.21 27.40 -18.71
N LEU A 253 21.26 26.92 -17.47
CA LEU A 253 22.38 27.13 -16.55
C LEU A 253 22.87 25.78 -15.99
N ALA A 254 24.17 25.65 -15.73
CA ALA A 254 24.70 24.45 -15.11
C ALA A 254 24.31 24.38 -13.63
N LYS A 255 24.03 23.17 -13.12
CA LYS A 255 23.63 22.97 -11.71
C LYS A 255 24.65 23.48 -10.71
N GLN A 256 25.92 23.33 -11.04
CA GLN A 256 27.05 23.73 -10.18
C GLN A 256 27.16 25.25 -9.98
N ASP A 257 26.60 26.03 -10.91
CA ASP A 257 26.64 27.50 -10.87
C ASP A 257 25.48 28.08 -10.04
N LEU A 258 24.59 27.20 -9.54
CA LEU A 258 23.37 27.57 -8.84
C LEU A 258 23.42 27.14 -7.37
N GLN A 259 23.26 28.12 -6.48
CA GLN A 259 23.04 27.88 -5.06
C GLN A 259 21.53 27.85 -4.77
N LEU A 260 21.00 26.69 -4.35
CA LEU A 260 19.59 26.55 -4.00
C LEU A 260 19.23 27.38 -2.76
N LEU A 261 18.16 28.17 -2.86
CA LEU A 261 17.64 29.02 -1.80
C LEU A 261 16.51 28.35 -1.03
N ALA A 262 16.28 28.79 0.20
CA ALA A 262 15.22 28.28 1.06
C ALA A 262 13.81 28.49 0.45
N PRO A 263 12.84 27.64 0.80
CA PRO A 263 11.44 27.82 0.38
C PRO A 263 10.96 29.24 0.67
N SER A 264 10.33 29.86 -0.33
CA SER A 264 9.99 31.28 -0.30
C SER A 264 8.52 31.50 -0.63
N VAL A 265 7.96 32.60 -0.11
CA VAL A 265 6.61 33.04 -0.44
C VAL A 265 6.66 33.80 -1.77
N MET A 266 5.82 33.43 -2.72
CA MET A 266 5.78 34.04 -4.06
C MET A 266 4.35 34.29 -4.50
N VAL A 267 4.14 35.34 -5.28
CA VAL A 267 2.83 35.60 -5.91
C VAL A 267 2.62 34.55 -7.01
N PRO A 268 1.48 33.84 -7.02
CA PRO A 268 1.16 32.92 -8.11
C PRO A 268 0.97 33.72 -9.41
N GLN A 269 1.89 33.56 -10.36
CA GLN A 269 1.80 34.11 -11.72
C GLN A 269 1.93 32.95 -12.74
N HIS A 270 2.06 33.26 -14.04
CA HIS A 270 2.19 32.30 -15.15
C HIS A 270 3.43 31.39 -15.10
N TRP A 271 4.27 31.49 -14.07
CA TRP A 271 5.47 30.67 -13.93
C TRP A 271 5.17 29.22 -13.55
N LEU A 272 4.04 28.95 -12.87
CA LEU A 272 3.61 27.58 -12.56
C LEU A 272 3.46 26.75 -13.83
N ASP A 273 2.93 27.36 -14.89
CA ASP A 273 2.73 26.76 -16.21
C ASP A 273 4.05 26.34 -16.88
N ARG A 274 5.17 26.90 -16.44
CA ARG A 274 6.49 26.66 -17.03
C ARG A 274 7.26 25.55 -16.33
N ILE A 275 6.79 25.08 -15.18
CA ILE A 275 7.47 24.02 -14.44
C ILE A 275 7.10 22.67 -15.05
N GLN A 276 8.14 21.95 -15.47
CA GLN A 276 8.05 20.64 -16.06
C GLN A 276 8.90 19.66 -15.26
N ILE A 277 8.27 18.53 -14.93
CA ILE A 277 8.96 17.35 -14.42
C ILE A 277 8.72 16.22 -15.41
N PRO A 278 9.68 15.29 -15.58
CA PRO A 278 9.44 14.08 -16.35
C PRO A 278 8.18 13.39 -15.85
N ALA A 279 7.43 12.76 -16.76
CA ALA A 279 6.28 11.98 -16.39
C ALA A 279 6.71 10.93 -15.35
N LEU A 280 6.19 11.09 -14.12
CA LEU A 280 6.45 10.12 -13.05
C LEU A 280 5.94 8.77 -13.55
N SER A 281 6.83 7.79 -13.62
CA SER A 281 6.56 6.47 -14.20
C SER A 281 5.38 5.83 -13.48
N SER A 282 4.23 5.77 -14.16
CA SER A 282 3.10 4.98 -13.71
C SER A 282 3.32 3.54 -14.18
N ARG A 283 3.82 2.65 -13.33
CA ARG A 283 3.72 1.22 -13.65
C ARG A 283 2.23 0.84 -13.47
N PRO A 284 1.61 0.17 -14.45
CA PRO A 284 0.25 -0.32 -14.25
C PRO A 284 0.24 -1.33 -13.09
N LEU A 285 -0.75 -1.22 -12.19
CA LEU A 285 -1.01 -2.28 -11.21
C LEU A 285 -1.25 -3.58 -11.98
N PRO A 286 -0.51 -4.66 -11.67
CA PRO A 286 -0.77 -5.94 -12.32
C PRO A 286 -2.16 -6.41 -11.92
N THR A 287 -2.98 -6.75 -12.91
CA THR A 287 -4.31 -7.33 -12.70
C THR A 287 -4.19 -8.86 -12.72
N PRO A 288 -5.16 -9.60 -12.17
CA PRO A 288 -5.19 -11.06 -12.32
C PRO A 288 -5.12 -11.47 -13.80
N LYS A 289 -5.84 -10.75 -14.68
CA LYS A 289 -5.80 -11.00 -16.12
C LYS A 289 -4.40 -10.79 -16.71
N GLY A 290 -3.74 -9.68 -16.35
CA GLY A 290 -2.38 -9.40 -16.81
C GLY A 290 -1.34 -10.41 -16.31
N LEU A 291 -1.50 -10.93 -15.10
CA LEU A 291 -0.68 -12.02 -14.58
C LEU A 291 -0.81 -13.28 -15.44
N LEU A 292 -2.05 -13.67 -15.76
CA LEU A 292 -2.35 -14.85 -16.57
C LEU A 292 -1.82 -14.72 -18.00
N GLU A 293 -1.94 -13.54 -18.62
CA GLU A 293 -1.51 -13.27 -19.99
C GLU A 293 0.02 -13.18 -20.18
N HIS A 294 0.75 -12.84 -19.11
CA HIS A 294 2.20 -12.58 -19.18
C HIS A 294 3.04 -13.54 -18.34
N SER A 295 2.44 -14.65 -17.93
CA SER A 295 3.05 -15.57 -16.98
C SER A 295 4.40 -16.11 -17.46
N VAL A 296 5.36 -16.08 -16.53
CA VAL A 296 6.71 -16.61 -16.72
C VAL A 296 6.68 -18.12 -16.87
N LEU A 297 5.78 -18.78 -16.13
CA LEU A 297 5.63 -20.23 -16.15
C LEU A 297 5.43 -20.76 -17.58
N GLN A 298 4.52 -20.16 -18.34
CA GLN A 298 4.21 -20.58 -19.71
C GLN A 298 5.41 -20.47 -20.67
N LYS A 299 6.39 -19.60 -20.35
CA LYS A 299 7.58 -19.38 -21.19
C LYS A 299 8.72 -20.35 -20.84
N LEU A 300 8.69 -20.98 -19.66
CA LEU A 300 9.74 -21.88 -19.18
C LEU A 300 9.66 -23.28 -19.81
N ASP A 301 8.45 -23.77 -20.08
CA ASP A 301 8.20 -25.12 -20.60
C ASP A 301 8.88 -25.39 -21.96
N TYR A 302 9.29 -24.35 -22.69
CA TYR A 302 9.89 -24.44 -24.02
C TYR A 302 11.40 -24.14 -24.06
N GLN A 303 12.07 -24.03 -22.91
CA GLN A 303 13.45 -23.53 -22.82
C GLN A 303 14.41 -24.53 -22.17
N ASP A 304 15.68 -24.54 -22.61
CA ASP A 304 16.76 -25.25 -21.93
C ASP A 304 17.18 -24.55 -20.64
N LEU A 305 17.93 -25.23 -19.76
CA LEU A 305 18.29 -24.71 -18.44
C LEU A 305 19.00 -23.35 -18.52
N ASP A 306 19.88 -23.15 -19.50
CA ASP A 306 20.63 -21.90 -19.65
C ASP A 306 19.75 -20.76 -20.17
N ALA A 307 18.77 -21.02 -21.04
CA ALA A 307 17.75 -20.05 -21.42
C ALA A 307 16.80 -19.73 -20.25
N GLN A 308 16.40 -20.74 -19.46
CA GLN A 308 15.58 -20.54 -18.25
C GLN A 308 16.29 -19.63 -17.24
N VAL A 309 17.58 -19.85 -16.98
CA VAL A 309 18.39 -18.96 -16.11
C VAL A 309 18.39 -17.53 -16.66
N LYS A 310 18.72 -17.33 -17.94
CA LYS A 310 18.76 -16.01 -18.57
C LYS A 310 17.41 -15.30 -18.57
N LEU A 311 16.31 -16.05 -18.70
CA LEU A 311 14.96 -15.51 -18.64
C LEU A 311 14.66 -14.98 -17.23
N LEU A 312 14.95 -15.79 -16.21
CA LEU A 312 14.66 -15.47 -14.82
C LEU A 312 15.59 -14.38 -14.25
N GLU A 313 16.84 -14.28 -14.74
CA GLU A 313 17.77 -13.19 -14.40
C GLU A 313 17.25 -11.81 -14.82
N LYS A 314 16.39 -11.73 -15.85
CA LYS A 314 15.71 -10.47 -16.22
C LYS A 314 14.65 -10.03 -15.21
N GLN A 315 14.35 -10.88 -14.22
CA GLN A 315 13.32 -10.64 -13.21
C GLN A 315 13.91 -10.82 -11.80
N PRO A 316 14.64 -9.81 -11.28
CA PRO A 316 15.46 -9.96 -10.08
C PRO A 316 14.64 -10.35 -8.84
N LEU A 317 13.42 -9.83 -8.71
CA LEU A 317 12.54 -10.13 -7.58
C LEU A 317 12.03 -11.58 -7.59
N LEU A 318 11.68 -12.11 -8.78
CA LEU A 318 11.28 -13.51 -8.94
C LEU A 318 12.48 -14.44 -8.67
N ALA A 319 13.65 -14.08 -9.18
CA ALA A 319 14.89 -14.81 -8.90
C ALA A 319 15.19 -14.86 -7.40
N GLN A 320 15.00 -13.75 -6.67
CA GLN A 320 15.16 -13.71 -5.21
C GLN A 320 14.22 -14.70 -4.51
N TYR A 321 12.92 -14.70 -4.84
CA TYR A 321 11.98 -15.66 -4.27
C TYR A 321 12.35 -17.12 -4.55
N LEU A 322 12.90 -17.42 -5.73
CA LEU A 322 13.37 -18.76 -6.06
C LEU A 322 14.60 -19.16 -5.22
N LEU A 323 15.53 -18.24 -4.98
CA LEU A 323 16.69 -18.48 -4.13
C LEU A 323 16.28 -18.72 -2.66
N ASP A 324 15.34 -17.93 -2.14
CA ASP A 324 14.80 -18.08 -0.79
C ASP A 324 14.06 -19.43 -0.64
N ASN A 325 13.28 -19.80 -1.66
CA ASN A 325 12.57 -21.09 -1.68
C ASN A 325 13.55 -22.27 -1.75
N ALA A 326 14.63 -22.17 -2.53
CA ALA A 326 15.66 -23.20 -2.60
C ALA A 326 16.44 -23.33 -1.28
N SER A 327 16.73 -22.21 -0.63
CA SER A 327 17.41 -22.15 0.67
C SER A 327 16.60 -22.85 1.77
N THR A 328 15.28 -22.62 1.79
CA THR A 328 14.35 -23.25 2.74
C THR A 328 14.03 -24.70 2.42
N SER A 329 14.12 -25.11 1.15
CA SER A 329 13.92 -26.50 0.72
C SER A 329 15.15 -27.40 0.98
N ASN A 330 16.30 -26.82 1.29
CA ASN A 330 17.51 -27.58 1.55
C ASN A 330 17.49 -28.26 2.92
N ARG A 331 17.76 -29.57 2.98
CA ARG A 331 17.87 -30.33 4.25
C ARG A 331 18.93 -29.75 5.20
N LYS A 332 19.96 -29.08 4.67
CA LYS A 332 21.02 -28.42 5.46
C LYS A 332 20.73 -26.95 5.75
N GLN A 333 19.62 -26.39 5.27
CA GLN A 333 19.26 -24.96 5.37
C GLN A 333 20.40 -24.01 4.95
N THR A 334 21.27 -24.45 4.04
CA THR A 334 22.37 -23.60 3.56
C THR A 334 21.83 -22.62 2.54
N LEU A 335 22.24 -21.37 2.69
CA LEU A 335 21.81 -20.25 1.86
C LEU A 335 22.24 -20.46 0.39
N VAL A 336 21.28 -20.42 -0.52
CA VAL A 336 21.47 -20.62 -1.96
C VAL A 336 21.58 -19.27 -2.65
N ASN A 337 22.75 -18.97 -3.22
CA ASN A 337 23.05 -17.66 -3.84
C ASN A 337 23.05 -17.66 -5.37
N ARG A 338 22.92 -18.82 -6.01
CA ARG A 338 23.04 -18.96 -7.47
C ARG A 338 21.78 -19.55 -8.05
N LEU A 339 21.20 -18.85 -9.03
CA LEU A 339 19.94 -19.25 -9.63
C LEU A 339 20.04 -20.62 -10.32
N ARG A 340 21.12 -20.86 -11.09
CA ARG A 340 21.37 -22.17 -11.70
C ARG A 340 21.39 -23.32 -10.69
N HIS A 341 21.92 -23.08 -9.48
CA HIS A 341 21.91 -24.08 -8.41
C HIS A 341 20.50 -24.29 -7.84
N ALA A 342 19.75 -23.22 -7.61
CA ALA A 342 18.36 -23.30 -7.18
C ALA A 342 17.49 -24.09 -8.18
N LEU A 343 17.60 -23.81 -9.49
CA LEU A 343 16.88 -24.54 -10.53
C LEU A 343 17.23 -26.03 -10.55
N ALA A 344 18.53 -26.35 -10.44
CA ALA A 344 18.98 -27.74 -10.36
C ALA A 344 18.46 -28.47 -9.10
N MET A 345 18.29 -27.77 -7.98
CA MET A 345 17.72 -28.34 -6.75
C MET A 345 16.22 -28.63 -6.87
N PHE A 346 15.47 -27.80 -7.58
CA PHE A 346 14.05 -28.08 -7.85
C PHE A 346 13.88 -29.24 -8.83
N GLY A 347 14.76 -29.36 -9.82
CA GLY A 347 14.60 -30.33 -10.90
C GLY A 347 13.40 -30.00 -11.79
N GLN A 348 13.17 -30.82 -12.82
CA GLN A 348 12.12 -30.56 -13.81
C GLN A 348 10.71 -30.63 -13.22
N ASP A 349 10.47 -31.50 -12.23
CA ASP A 349 9.13 -31.74 -11.70
C ASP A 349 8.64 -30.65 -10.73
N GLN A 350 9.53 -30.03 -9.94
CA GLN A 350 9.15 -29.01 -8.94
C GLN A 350 9.36 -27.58 -9.43
N LEU A 351 10.16 -27.38 -10.48
CA LEU A 351 10.43 -26.05 -11.02
C LEU A 351 9.15 -25.29 -11.42
N PRO A 352 8.17 -25.90 -12.13
CA PRO A 352 6.91 -25.24 -12.44
C PRO A 352 6.20 -24.68 -11.20
N LEU A 353 6.13 -25.46 -10.12
CA LEU A 353 5.48 -25.06 -8.87
C LEU A 353 6.29 -24.00 -8.12
N ALA A 354 7.62 -24.09 -8.13
CA ALA A 354 8.49 -23.09 -7.51
C ALA A 354 8.34 -21.72 -8.20
N VAL A 355 8.28 -21.72 -9.53
CA VAL A 355 8.07 -20.50 -10.33
C VAL A 355 6.66 -19.97 -10.13
N ALA A 356 5.64 -20.82 -10.18
CA ALA A 356 4.26 -20.43 -9.90
C ALA A 356 4.14 -19.71 -8.55
N ARG A 357 4.77 -20.25 -7.50
CA ARG A 357 4.79 -19.63 -6.18
C ARG A 357 5.52 -18.29 -6.18
N ALA A 358 6.70 -18.21 -6.79
CA ALA A 358 7.48 -16.97 -6.85
C ALA A 358 6.75 -15.87 -7.63
N GLU A 359 6.12 -16.23 -8.74
CA GLU A 359 5.31 -15.34 -9.59
C GLU A 359 4.07 -14.82 -8.84
N LEU A 360 3.36 -15.70 -8.11
CA LEU A 360 2.25 -15.30 -7.25
C LEU A 360 2.70 -14.35 -6.12
N LEU A 361 3.80 -14.64 -5.44
CA LEU A 361 4.32 -13.78 -4.38
C LEU A 361 4.71 -12.40 -4.90
N GLN A 362 5.40 -12.35 -6.05
CA GLN A 362 5.70 -11.09 -6.74
C GLN A 362 4.42 -10.33 -7.08
N TYR A 363 3.43 -11.01 -7.67
CA TYR A 363 2.15 -10.43 -8.02
C TYR A 363 1.45 -9.81 -6.81
N LEU A 364 1.37 -10.54 -5.69
CA LEU A 364 0.71 -10.09 -4.45
C LEU A 364 1.49 -8.95 -3.78
N GLN A 365 2.82 -8.95 -3.84
CA GLN A 365 3.64 -7.86 -3.34
C GLN A 365 3.41 -6.56 -4.13
N LEU A 366 3.25 -6.67 -5.46
CA LEU A 366 3.00 -5.53 -6.35
C LEU A 366 1.60 -4.90 -6.17
N GLN A 367 0.67 -5.56 -5.48
CA GLN A 367 -0.65 -4.97 -5.17
C GLN A 367 -0.59 -3.81 -4.15
N ALA A 368 0.60 -3.52 -3.58
CA ALA A 368 0.83 -2.41 -2.63
C ALA A 368 -0.19 -2.37 -1.47
N TYR A 369 -0.59 -3.55 -0.99
CA TYR A 369 -1.66 -3.72 -0.03
C TYR A 369 -1.17 -3.53 1.40
N ASN A 370 -1.88 -2.76 2.21
CA ASN A 370 -1.40 -2.39 3.54
C ASN A 370 -1.52 -3.51 4.57
N GLN A 371 -2.40 -4.48 4.31
CA GLN A 371 -2.50 -5.72 5.09
C GLN A 371 -1.57 -6.81 4.58
N HIS A 372 -0.60 -6.49 3.72
CA HIS A 372 0.26 -7.49 3.08
C HIS A 372 0.91 -8.42 4.10
N ASN A 373 1.47 -7.89 5.20
CA ASN A 373 2.12 -8.72 6.22
C ASN A 373 1.13 -9.65 6.95
N PHE A 374 -0.07 -9.15 7.29
CA PHE A 374 -1.12 -10.00 7.86
C PHE A 374 -1.56 -11.08 6.88
N LEU A 375 -1.78 -10.72 5.61
CA LEU A 375 -2.23 -11.65 4.59
C LEU A 375 -1.14 -12.68 4.23
N LEU A 376 0.14 -12.30 4.26
CA LEU A 376 1.27 -13.23 4.16
C LEU A 376 1.29 -14.20 5.33
N ALA A 377 1.14 -13.72 6.58
CA ALA A 377 1.07 -14.58 7.75
C ALA A 377 -0.13 -15.55 7.68
N LEU A 378 -1.28 -15.07 7.20
CA LEU A 378 -2.47 -15.91 6.96
C LEU A 378 -2.22 -16.94 5.85
N GLN A 379 -1.57 -16.56 4.75
CA GLN A 379 -1.18 -17.46 3.67
C GLN A 379 -0.22 -18.54 4.18
N ASP A 380 0.76 -18.18 5.01
CA ASP A 380 1.69 -19.14 5.59
C ASP A 380 1.02 -20.06 6.60
N LEU A 381 0.10 -19.55 7.43
CA LEU A 381 -0.73 -20.38 8.30
C LEU A 381 -1.58 -21.37 7.51
N LEU A 382 -2.13 -20.95 6.36
CA LEU A 382 -2.87 -21.84 5.46
C LEU A 382 -1.95 -22.89 4.83
N ARG A 383 -0.77 -22.51 4.37
CA ARG A 383 0.21 -23.45 3.81
C ARG A 383 0.58 -24.53 4.83
N HIS A 384 0.80 -24.15 6.09
CA HIS A 384 1.13 -25.11 7.14
C HIS A 384 -0.08 -25.98 7.53
N SER A 385 -1.30 -25.44 7.54
CA SER A 385 -2.50 -26.26 7.79
C SER A 385 -2.72 -27.29 6.68
N MET A 386 -2.49 -26.88 5.42
CA MET A 386 -2.48 -27.77 4.25
C MET A 386 -1.40 -28.85 4.35
N LEU A 387 -0.19 -28.52 4.79
CA LEU A 387 0.86 -29.51 4.98
C LEU A 387 0.59 -30.47 6.14
N LEU A 388 -0.06 -29.99 7.20
CA LEU A 388 -0.42 -30.79 8.36
C LEU A 388 -1.50 -31.82 8.03
N LEU A 389 -2.61 -31.35 7.44
CA LEU A 389 -3.74 -32.19 7.04
C LEU A 389 -3.46 -32.98 5.76
N GLY A 390 -2.57 -32.48 4.89
CA GLY A 390 -2.24 -33.06 3.59
C GLY A 390 -1.44 -34.36 3.67
N ARG A 391 -0.92 -34.70 4.86
CA ARG A 391 -0.31 -36.01 5.15
C ARG A 391 -1.30 -37.18 5.07
N TYR A 392 -2.60 -36.88 5.18
CA TYR A 392 -3.68 -37.86 5.11
C TYR A 392 -4.35 -37.93 3.73
N LEU A 393 -3.88 -37.14 2.76
CA LEU A 393 -4.30 -37.25 1.36
C LEU A 393 -3.50 -38.34 0.65
N SER A 394 -4.11 -38.95 -0.37
CA SER A 394 -3.44 -39.89 -1.28
C SER A 394 -3.58 -39.38 -2.72
N PRO A 395 -2.49 -38.88 -3.35
CA PRO A 395 -1.14 -38.73 -2.81
C PRO A 395 -1.00 -37.59 -1.78
N ALA A 396 0.05 -37.67 -0.95
CA ALA A 396 0.34 -36.64 0.04
C ALA A 396 0.74 -35.32 -0.63
N LEU A 397 0.32 -34.20 -0.05
CA LEU A 397 0.56 -32.87 -0.62
C LEU A 397 2.03 -32.45 -0.46
N SER A 398 2.68 -32.06 -1.56
CA SER A 398 4.06 -31.55 -1.50
C SER A 398 4.11 -30.12 -0.92
N PRO A 399 5.23 -29.69 -0.29
CA PRO A 399 5.38 -28.33 0.20
C PRO A 399 5.22 -27.25 -0.87
N GLN A 400 5.67 -27.49 -2.10
CA GLN A 400 5.53 -26.53 -3.19
C GLN A 400 4.09 -26.44 -3.67
N GLN A 401 3.42 -27.59 -3.83
CA GLN A 401 2.01 -27.60 -4.21
C GLN A 401 1.13 -26.93 -3.14
N ALA A 402 1.39 -27.19 -1.85
CA ALA A 402 0.73 -26.49 -0.74
C ALA A 402 0.96 -24.98 -0.78
N GLY A 403 2.19 -24.55 -1.11
CA GLY A 403 2.53 -23.13 -1.25
C GLY A 403 1.77 -22.44 -2.38
N VAL A 404 1.69 -23.08 -3.55
CA VAL A 404 0.92 -22.55 -4.71
C VAL A 404 -0.57 -22.51 -4.38
N ILE A 405 -1.14 -23.58 -3.83
CA ILE A 405 -2.56 -23.63 -3.48
C ILE A 405 -2.89 -22.56 -2.43
N ALA A 406 -2.05 -22.41 -1.40
CA ALA A 406 -2.26 -21.39 -0.38
C ALA A 406 -2.23 -19.97 -0.96
N ALA A 407 -1.27 -19.68 -1.85
CA ALA A 407 -1.18 -18.40 -2.53
C ALA A 407 -2.39 -18.15 -3.44
N CYS A 408 -2.81 -19.12 -4.26
CA CYS A 408 -4.00 -18.99 -5.10
C CYS A 408 -5.28 -18.77 -4.28
N CYS A 409 -5.47 -19.55 -3.21
CA CYS A 409 -6.66 -19.48 -2.37
C CYS A 409 -6.74 -18.21 -1.53
N SER A 410 -5.60 -17.60 -1.17
CA SER A 410 -5.54 -16.36 -0.38
C SER A 410 -5.48 -15.09 -1.22
N ALA A 411 -5.06 -15.17 -2.50
CA ALA A 411 -5.00 -14.05 -3.43
C ALA A 411 -6.26 -13.17 -3.49
N PRO A 412 -7.51 -13.72 -3.42
CA PRO A 412 -8.72 -12.90 -3.37
C PRO A 412 -8.73 -11.86 -2.24
N PHE A 413 -8.06 -12.09 -1.11
CA PHE A 413 -8.02 -11.13 -0.01
C PHE A 413 -7.29 -9.83 -0.34
N TRP A 414 -6.28 -9.88 -1.23
CA TRP A 414 -5.57 -8.70 -1.72
C TRP A 414 -6.45 -7.83 -2.62
N HIS A 415 -7.56 -8.36 -3.12
CA HIS A 415 -8.49 -7.65 -3.99
C HIS A 415 -9.77 -7.19 -3.29
N HIS A 416 -9.93 -7.50 -1.99
CA HIS A 416 -11.18 -7.24 -1.29
C HIS A 416 -11.21 -5.86 -0.57
N PRO A 417 -12.05 -4.91 -0.99
CA PRO A 417 -12.00 -3.52 -0.49
C PRO A 417 -12.24 -3.39 1.02
N SER A 418 -12.99 -4.29 1.64
CA SER A 418 -13.25 -4.22 3.09
C SER A 418 -12.06 -4.69 3.93
N ILE A 419 -11.22 -5.60 3.41
CA ILE A 419 -10.04 -6.09 4.14
C ILE A 419 -8.98 -4.98 4.19
N SER A 420 -8.86 -4.18 3.12
CA SER A 420 -7.94 -3.04 3.12
C SER A 420 -8.38 -2.02 4.15
N ALA A 421 -9.66 -1.66 4.22
CA ALA A 421 -10.15 -0.52 5.01
C ALA A 421 -10.13 -0.69 6.55
N VAL A 422 -9.66 -1.82 7.09
CA VAL A 422 -9.83 -2.15 8.51
C VAL A 422 -8.51 -2.10 9.29
N PRO A 423 -8.45 -1.41 10.45
CA PRO A 423 -7.34 -1.50 11.39
C PRO A 423 -7.11 -2.93 11.87
N ILE A 424 -5.84 -3.36 11.98
CA ILE A 424 -5.48 -4.72 12.40
C ILE A 424 -6.03 -5.06 13.80
N SER A 425 -6.04 -4.11 14.74
CA SER A 425 -6.46 -4.35 16.12
C SER A 425 -7.94 -4.08 16.40
N ARG A 426 -8.76 -3.73 15.39
CA ARG A 426 -10.18 -3.50 15.67
C ARG A 426 -10.78 -4.82 16.14
N SER A 427 -11.15 -4.90 17.41
CA SER A 427 -11.78 -6.08 17.98
C SER A 427 -13.29 -5.93 18.01
N THR A 428 -13.98 -7.06 17.86
CA THR A 428 -15.40 -7.23 18.17
C THR A 428 -15.49 -8.02 19.48
N ASN A 429 -16.72 -8.22 19.98
CA ASN A 429 -16.93 -9.13 21.12
C ASN A 429 -16.53 -10.59 20.80
N GLN A 430 -16.28 -10.93 19.53
CA GLN A 430 -16.02 -12.30 19.04
C GLN A 430 -14.58 -12.54 18.57
N GLY A 431 -13.79 -11.48 18.35
CA GLY A 431 -12.46 -11.65 17.77
C GLY A 431 -11.78 -10.36 17.37
N TRP A 432 -10.65 -10.52 16.71
CA TRP A 432 -10.12 -9.50 15.82
C TRP A 432 -10.99 -9.42 14.56
N LEU A 433 -11.40 -8.22 14.17
CA LEU A 433 -12.33 -7.98 13.06
C LEU A 433 -11.73 -8.41 11.71
N LEU A 434 -10.42 -8.32 11.53
CA LEU A 434 -9.77 -8.62 10.25
C LEU A 434 -9.83 -10.12 9.89
N PRO A 435 -9.49 -11.07 10.80
CA PRO A 435 -9.80 -12.50 10.61
C PRO A 435 -11.29 -12.79 10.37
N GLU A 436 -12.20 -12.11 11.07
CA GLU A 436 -13.65 -12.30 10.90
C GLU A 436 -14.12 -11.88 9.51
N LEU A 437 -13.69 -10.72 9.03
CA LEU A 437 -14.01 -10.22 7.69
C LEU A 437 -13.39 -11.08 6.60
N ALA A 438 -12.16 -11.56 6.78
CA ALA A 438 -11.53 -12.49 5.85
C ALA A 438 -12.33 -13.80 5.78
N GLN A 439 -12.76 -14.34 6.91
CA GLN A 439 -13.61 -15.54 6.96
C GLN A 439 -14.98 -15.29 6.29
N GLN A 440 -15.63 -14.16 6.55
CA GLN A 440 -16.90 -13.78 5.90
C GLN A 440 -16.74 -13.69 4.39
N TYR A 441 -15.64 -13.12 3.89
CA TYR A 441 -15.40 -13.00 2.46
C TYR A 441 -15.18 -14.36 1.77
N LEU A 442 -14.55 -15.33 2.45
CA LEU A 442 -14.49 -16.69 1.91
C LEU A 442 -15.90 -17.29 1.74
N LEU A 443 -16.85 -16.92 2.60
CA LEU A 443 -18.25 -17.35 2.50
C LEU A 443 -19.02 -16.66 1.37
N GLU A 444 -18.47 -15.65 0.68
CA GLU A 444 -19.04 -15.07 -0.54
C GLU A 444 -18.56 -15.86 -1.77
N PRO A 445 -19.24 -16.96 -2.15
CA PRO A 445 -18.60 -18.06 -2.86
C PRO A 445 -18.29 -17.71 -4.33
N VAL A 446 -19.06 -16.80 -4.94
CA VAL A 446 -19.01 -16.65 -6.40
C VAL A 446 -17.76 -15.89 -6.87
N ARG A 447 -17.28 -14.88 -6.14
CA ARG A 447 -16.17 -14.05 -6.62
C ARG A 447 -14.80 -14.56 -6.17
N SER A 448 -14.66 -14.90 -4.90
CA SER A 448 -13.41 -15.37 -4.31
C SER A 448 -12.98 -16.71 -4.90
N GLN A 449 -13.90 -17.69 -4.98
CA GLN A 449 -13.60 -19.03 -5.48
C GLN A 449 -13.29 -19.04 -6.99
N ARG A 450 -13.95 -18.20 -7.79
CA ARG A 450 -13.68 -18.11 -9.23
C ARG A 450 -12.27 -17.60 -9.53
N LEU A 451 -11.80 -16.59 -8.78
CA LEU A 451 -10.43 -16.10 -8.94
C LEU A 451 -9.42 -17.18 -8.53
N SER A 452 -9.62 -17.81 -7.38
CA SER A 452 -8.78 -18.91 -6.91
C SER A 452 -8.74 -20.08 -7.91
N ALA A 453 -9.88 -20.47 -8.47
CA ALA A 453 -9.98 -21.52 -9.47
C ALA A 453 -9.26 -21.14 -10.77
N ALA A 454 -9.42 -19.90 -11.26
CA ALA A 454 -8.72 -19.42 -12.45
C ALA A 454 -7.19 -19.43 -12.27
N LEU A 455 -6.69 -18.99 -11.11
CA LEU A 455 -5.27 -19.05 -10.79
C LEU A 455 -4.77 -20.49 -10.70
N LEU A 456 -5.48 -21.39 -10.01
CA LEU A 456 -5.11 -22.80 -9.90
C LEU A 456 -5.09 -23.51 -11.26
N GLN A 457 -6.07 -23.23 -12.12
CA GLN A 457 -6.12 -23.79 -13.47
C GLN A 457 -4.91 -23.33 -14.31
N HIS A 458 -4.53 -22.06 -14.21
CA HIS A 458 -3.37 -21.50 -14.89
C HIS A 458 -2.05 -22.12 -14.44
N TYR A 459 -1.88 -22.33 -13.14
CA TYR A 459 -0.69 -22.99 -12.57
C TYR A 459 -0.77 -24.53 -12.62
N GLN A 460 -1.53 -25.08 -13.57
CA GLN A 460 -1.61 -26.52 -13.87
C GLN A 460 -2.10 -27.39 -12.69
N LEU A 461 -2.98 -26.85 -11.83
CA LEU A 461 -3.62 -27.56 -10.72
C LEU A 461 -5.14 -27.70 -10.91
N PRO A 462 -5.64 -28.34 -12.00
CA PRO A 462 -7.05 -28.36 -12.35
C PRO A 462 -7.93 -29.06 -11.32
N HIS A 463 -7.44 -30.14 -10.70
CA HIS A 463 -8.15 -30.85 -9.63
C HIS A 463 -8.44 -29.94 -8.43
N TRP A 464 -7.48 -29.08 -8.08
CA TRP A 464 -7.64 -28.12 -7.00
C TRP A 464 -8.52 -26.94 -7.41
N ALA A 465 -8.49 -26.53 -8.68
CA ALA A 465 -9.39 -25.52 -9.21
C ALA A 465 -10.86 -25.94 -9.06
N GLU A 466 -11.19 -27.21 -9.37
CA GLU A 466 -12.52 -27.77 -9.13
C GLU A 466 -12.85 -27.87 -7.64
N ALA A 467 -11.91 -28.35 -6.82
CA ALA A 467 -12.11 -28.50 -5.38
C ALA A 467 -12.44 -27.17 -4.68
N VAL A 468 -11.81 -26.06 -5.10
CA VAL A 468 -12.08 -24.73 -4.54
C VAL A 468 -13.54 -24.31 -4.74
N LEU A 469 -14.17 -24.68 -5.86
CA LEU A 469 -15.57 -24.39 -6.14
C LEU A 469 -16.53 -25.23 -5.28
N CYS A 470 -16.04 -26.31 -4.66
CA CYS A 470 -16.82 -27.22 -3.83
C CYS A 470 -16.60 -27.01 -2.31
N GLN A 471 -15.92 -25.95 -1.87
CA GLN A 471 -15.58 -25.74 -0.45
C GLN A 471 -16.78 -25.67 0.50
N TYR A 472 -17.92 -25.15 0.04
CA TYR A 472 -19.10 -24.91 0.85
C TYR A 472 -20.31 -25.77 0.46
N VAL A 473 -20.06 -26.95 -0.13
CA VAL A 473 -21.10 -27.97 -0.33
C VAL A 473 -21.66 -28.42 1.02
N SER A 474 -22.95 -28.78 1.06
CA SER A 474 -23.61 -29.25 2.28
C SER A 474 -22.97 -30.55 2.78
N ILE A 475 -22.75 -30.61 4.10
CA ILE A 475 -22.13 -31.77 4.78
C ILE A 475 -23.17 -32.87 5.04
N ASP A 476 -24.46 -32.60 4.83
CA ASP A 476 -25.56 -33.56 5.08
C ASP A 476 -25.57 -34.74 4.09
N HIS A 477 -24.84 -34.61 2.97
CA HIS A 477 -24.70 -35.67 1.98
C HIS A 477 -23.66 -36.71 2.41
N ARG A 478 -23.98 -38.01 2.31
CA ARG A 478 -23.05 -39.08 2.72
C ARG A 478 -22.07 -39.52 1.63
N ASN A 479 -22.32 -39.15 0.37
CA ASN A 479 -21.53 -39.57 -0.78
C ASN A 479 -20.88 -38.35 -1.44
N PHE A 480 -19.62 -38.08 -1.09
CA PHE A 480 -18.85 -37.00 -1.69
C PHE A 480 -17.98 -37.52 -2.82
N SER A 481 -18.04 -36.85 -3.97
CA SER A 481 -17.05 -37.00 -5.04
C SER A 481 -15.67 -36.54 -4.58
N LEU A 482 -14.61 -36.99 -5.26
CA LEU A 482 -13.22 -36.65 -4.92
C LEU A 482 -13.00 -35.13 -4.83
N ARG A 483 -13.57 -34.35 -5.77
CA ARG A 483 -13.49 -32.88 -5.76
C ARG A 483 -14.20 -32.25 -4.57
N GLU A 484 -15.32 -32.82 -4.12
CA GLU A 484 -16.06 -32.33 -2.94
C GLU A 484 -15.29 -32.64 -1.66
N GLN A 485 -14.68 -33.83 -1.57
CA GLN A 485 -13.80 -34.17 -0.45
C GLN A 485 -12.62 -33.20 -0.34
N HIS A 486 -11.96 -32.89 -1.47
CA HIS A 486 -10.87 -31.90 -1.49
C HIS A 486 -11.37 -30.49 -1.18
N GLY A 487 -12.58 -30.13 -1.59
CA GLY A 487 -13.22 -28.86 -1.23
C GLY A 487 -13.47 -28.75 0.27
N LEU A 488 -14.05 -29.79 0.88
CA LEU A 488 -14.26 -29.86 2.33
C LEU A 488 -12.94 -29.84 3.10
N TRP A 489 -11.90 -30.49 2.57
CA TRP A 489 -10.55 -30.44 3.12
C TRP A 489 -9.96 -29.02 3.08
N LEU A 490 -10.13 -28.27 1.99
CA LEU A 490 -9.72 -26.87 1.89
C LEU A 490 -10.47 -26.00 2.90
N ARG A 491 -11.78 -26.24 3.07
CA ARG A 491 -12.60 -25.55 4.08
C ARG A 491 -12.07 -25.84 5.50
N LEU A 492 -11.69 -27.07 5.79
CA LEU A 492 -11.10 -27.45 7.08
C LEU A 492 -9.75 -26.75 7.31
N CYS A 493 -8.88 -26.69 6.29
CA CYS A 493 -7.60 -25.97 6.35
C CYS A 493 -7.81 -24.49 6.71
N TRP A 494 -8.76 -23.82 6.05
CA TRP A 494 -9.14 -22.45 6.36
C TRP A 494 -9.63 -22.29 7.79
N GLN A 495 -10.57 -23.15 8.23
CA GLN A 495 -11.09 -23.08 9.59
C GLN A 495 -10.00 -23.28 10.63
N LEU A 496 -9.06 -24.19 10.41
CA LEU A 496 -7.93 -24.40 11.31
C LEU A 496 -7.04 -23.15 11.38
N SER A 497 -6.71 -22.54 10.24
CA SER A 497 -5.93 -21.30 10.19
C SER A 497 -6.63 -20.13 10.90
N PHE A 498 -7.94 -19.93 10.69
CA PHE A 498 -8.69 -18.88 11.40
C PHE A 498 -8.86 -19.18 12.90
N SER A 499 -8.91 -20.45 13.31
CA SER A 499 -9.07 -20.81 14.72
C SER A 499 -7.90 -20.35 15.60
N ILE A 500 -6.70 -20.18 15.01
CA ILE A 500 -5.52 -19.59 15.68
C ILE A 500 -5.68 -18.07 15.87
N LEU A 501 -6.37 -17.41 14.93
CA LEU A 501 -6.48 -15.94 14.88
C LEU A 501 -7.75 -15.38 15.55
N ARG A 502 -8.66 -16.24 16.04
CA ARG A 502 -9.95 -15.86 16.66
C ARG A 502 -9.96 -16.12 18.18
N TYR A 503 -10.83 -15.42 18.92
CA TYR A 503 -10.99 -15.66 20.36
C TYR A 503 -11.58 -17.05 20.65
N PRO A 504 -11.33 -17.60 21.86
CA PRO A 504 -11.77 -18.95 22.25
C PRO A 504 -13.25 -19.25 22.05
N GLN A 505 -14.13 -18.25 22.21
CA GLN A 505 -15.59 -18.44 22.06
C GLN A 505 -16.03 -18.78 20.63
N ALA A 506 -15.23 -18.41 19.62
CA ALA A 506 -15.50 -18.74 18.22
C ALA A 506 -15.13 -20.20 17.85
N GLN A 507 -14.34 -20.87 18.70
CA GLN A 507 -13.74 -22.18 18.42
C GLN A 507 -14.76 -23.33 18.41
N ALA A 508 -15.93 -23.16 19.03
CA ALA A 508 -17.01 -24.16 19.04
C ALA A 508 -17.52 -24.51 17.63
N SER A 509 -17.50 -23.54 16.70
CA SER A 509 -17.88 -23.77 15.30
C SER A 509 -16.81 -24.53 14.52
N SER A 510 -15.53 -24.30 14.82
CA SER A 510 -14.41 -25.02 14.21
C SER A 510 -14.30 -26.45 14.74
N SER A 511 -14.59 -26.68 16.02
CA SER A 511 -14.58 -28.01 16.62
C SER A 511 -15.70 -28.90 16.08
N SER A 512 -16.92 -28.36 15.91
CA SER A 512 -18.03 -29.11 15.34
C SER A 512 -17.81 -29.46 13.87
N LEU A 513 -17.21 -28.55 13.09
CA LEU A 513 -16.81 -28.85 11.71
C LEU A 513 -15.71 -29.94 11.65
N LEU A 514 -14.73 -29.88 12.54
CA LEU A 514 -13.68 -30.89 12.60
C LEU A 514 -14.26 -32.27 12.93
N GLN A 515 -15.19 -32.35 13.90
CA GLN A 515 -15.87 -33.59 14.25
C GLN A 515 -16.69 -34.19 13.09
N SER A 516 -17.39 -33.34 12.32
CA SER A 516 -18.20 -33.81 11.19
C SER A 516 -17.37 -34.22 9.97
N LEU A 517 -16.26 -33.53 9.70
CA LEU A 517 -15.41 -33.80 8.53
C LEU A 517 -14.33 -34.85 8.78
N SER A 518 -13.91 -35.08 10.02
CA SER A 518 -12.90 -36.11 10.33
C SER A 518 -13.22 -37.50 9.78
N PRO A 519 -14.44 -38.05 9.94
CA PRO A 519 -14.76 -39.38 9.38
C PRO A 519 -14.84 -39.36 7.85
N VAL A 520 -15.27 -38.26 7.24
CA VAL A 520 -15.38 -38.12 5.78
C VAL A 520 -13.99 -38.05 5.13
N LEU A 521 -13.05 -37.38 5.79
CA LEU A 521 -11.70 -37.12 5.28
C LEU A 521 -10.65 -38.10 5.81
N ASN A 522 -11.06 -39.15 6.53
CA ASN A 522 -10.18 -40.14 7.17
C ASN A 522 -9.10 -39.50 8.07
N LEU A 523 -9.43 -38.43 8.77
CA LEU A 523 -8.53 -37.74 9.70
C LEU A 523 -8.53 -38.43 11.07
N PRO A 524 -7.42 -38.37 11.83
CA PRO A 524 -7.40 -38.91 13.18
C PRO A 524 -8.35 -38.12 14.10
N GLN A 525 -9.06 -38.83 14.98
CA GLN A 525 -9.92 -38.19 15.97
C GLN A 525 -9.07 -37.52 17.05
N GLN A 526 -8.78 -36.24 16.85
CA GLN A 526 -8.03 -35.38 17.77
C GLN A 526 -8.86 -34.14 18.11
N SER A 527 -8.60 -33.54 19.26
CA SER A 527 -9.23 -32.27 19.64
C SER A 527 -8.73 -31.12 18.75
N LEU A 528 -9.53 -30.06 18.63
CA LEU A 528 -9.13 -28.85 17.92
C LEU A 528 -7.85 -28.24 18.52
N GLU A 529 -7.72 -28.24 19.85
CA GLU A 529 -6.55 -27.73 20.56
C GLU A 529 -5.26 -28.43 20.17
N LEU A 530 -5.29 -29.77 19.99
CA LEU A 530 -4.11 -30.52 19.55
C LEU A 530 -3.71 -30.17 18.12
N TRP A 531 -4.69 -30.04 17.21
CA TRP A 531 -4.42 -29.58 15.85
C TRP A 531 -3.84 -28.16 15.81
N GLN A 532 -4.35 -27.27 16.68
CA GLN A 532 -3.83 -25.91 16.81
C GLN A 532 -2.39 -25.90 17.33
N GLN A 533 -2.07 -26.69 18.37
CA GLN A 533 -0.71 -26.79 18.90
C GLN A 533 0.28 -27.29 17.85
N GLN A 534 -0.09 -28.32 17.07
CA GLN A 534 0.73 -28.81 15.97
C GLN A 534 0.95 -27.75 14.89
N LEU A 535 -0.09 -26.99 14.55
CA LEU A 535 0.00 -25.92 13.56
C LEU A 535 0.86 -24.75 14.05
N ILE A 536 0.72 -24.34 15.31
CA ILE A 536 1.54 -23.28 15.93
C ILE A 536 3.01 -23.71 15.95
N ALA A 537 3.30 -24.95 16.36
CA ALA A 537 4.65 -25.49 16.38
C ALA A 537 5.27 -25.52 14.98
N ALA A 538 4.50 -25.87 13.96
CA ALA A 538 4.97 -25.95 12.57
C ALA A 538 5.13 -24.58 11.90
N ALA A 539 4.21 -23.65 12.15
CA ALA A 539 4.18 -22.35 11.48
C ALA A 539 5.01 -21.28 12.19
N SER A 540 5.32 -21.46 13.49
CA SER A 540 5.86 -20.40 14.37
C SER A 540 5.19 -19.06 14.09
N PRO A 541 3.86 -18.99 14.10
CA PRO A 541 3.16 -17.82 13.62
C PRO A 541 3.55 -16.63 14.48
N VAL A 542 4.27 -15.68 13.91
CA VAL A 542 4.40 -14.35 14.49
C VAL A 542 2.99 -13.78 14.41
N CYS A 543 2.27 -13.78 15.53
CA CYS A 543 1.00 -13.11 15.58
C CYS A 543 1.30 -11.63 15.32
N PRO A 544 0.84 -11.02 14.22
CA PRO A 544 1.04 -9.57 14.01
C PRO A 544 0.24 -8.72 15.02
N LEU A 545 -0.30 -9.35 16.07
CA LEU A 545 -1.16 -8.80 17.10
C LEU A 545 -0.48 -8.82 18.49
N ASP A 546 0.66 -9.51 18.66
CA ASP A 546 1.42 -9.60 19.92
C ASP A 546 2.40 -8.41 20.10
#